data_AF-A4YNJ9-F1
#
_entry.id   AF-A4YNJ9-F1
#
_cell.length_a   1.000
_cell.length_b   1.000
_cell.length_c   1.000
_cell.angle_alpha   90.00
_cell.angle_beta   90.00
_cell.angle_gamma   90.00
#
_symmetry.space_group_name_H-M   'P 1'
#
loop_
_entity.id
_entity.type
_entity.pdbx_description
1 polymer ?
#
loop_
_entity_poly.entity_id
_entity_poly.type
_entity_poly.pdbx_seq_one_letter_code
_entity_poly.pdbx_strand_id
1 'polypeptide(L)'
;MFGPDFQAGCPSCSMIADGFNGFQVHLANHDVMLWAVSRAPLAKLKAYKSRMGWSFPWASSASSDFNFDFDVAITEEQQRLGGTAYNYRASPPMGASDVPAMVSEIAATAGTDGATFMRDRPGMSAFIVEDGVVYHTYSAYARGLDGLWGAYQWLDRAPKGRNEQGVWWRRRDEYVAR
;
A
#
# COMPACT_ATOMS: atom_id res chain seq x y z
N MET A 1 -1.88 -1.20 0.92
CA MET A 1 -2.36 -1.66 2.23
C MET A 1 -3.81 -2.12 2.11
N PHE A 2 -4.08 -3.36 2.49
CA PHE A 2 -5.41 -3.88 2.70
C PHE A 2 -5.32 -5.00 3.75
N GLY A 3 -5.50 -4.63 5.02
CA GLY A 3 -5.43 -5.56 6.14
C GLY A 3 -6.68 -6.47 6.22
N PRO A 4 -6.60 -7.58 6.98
CA PRO A 4 -7.74 -8.49 7.16
C PRO A 4 -8.98 -7.78 7.68
N ASP A 5 -8.81 -6.84 8.61
CA ASP A 5 -9.90 -6.16 9.33
C ASP A 5 -10.45 -4.90 8.62
N PHE A 6 -9.87 -4.52 7.47
CA PHE A 6 -10.30 -3.30 6.76
C PHE A 6 -11.55 -3.62 5.94
N GLN A 7 -12.53 -2.73 5.81
CA GLN A 7 -13.64 -2.94 4.86
C GLN A 7 -13.27 -2.64 3.41
N ALA A 8 -12.26 -1.79 3.19
CA ALA A 8 -11.77 -1.42 1.86
C ALA A 8 -10.25 -1.19 1.86
N GLY A 9 -9.63 -1.27 0.68
CA GLY A 9 -8.21 -0.92 0.52
C GLY A 9 -7.94 0.55 0.90
N CYS A 10 -6.72 0.81 1.40
CA CYS A 10 -6.26 2.17 1.68
C CYS A 10 -6.43 3.07 0.43
N PRO A 11 -6.98 4.29 0.56
CA PRO A 11 -7.32 5.12 -0.59
C PRO A 11 -6.08 5.61 -1.35
N SER A 12 -4.99 6.00 -0.67
CA SER A 12 -3.73 6.39 -1.33
C SER A 12 -3.09 5.21 -2.05
N CYS A 13 -3.03 4.04 -1.41
CA CYS A 13 -2.52 2.83 -2.05
C CYS A 13 -3.36 2.43 -3.27
N SER A 14 -4.68 2.62 -3.22
CA SER A 14 -5.56 2.32 -4.35
C SER A 14 -5.31 3.28 -5.51
N MET A 15 -5.10 4.57 -5.23
CA MET A 15 -4.75 5.56 -6.26
C MET A 15 -3.41 5.27 -6.92
N ILE A 16 -2.40 4.78 -6.18
CA ILE A 16 -1.14 4.28 -6.78
C ILE A 16 -1.44 3.07 -7.68
N ALA A 17 -2.19 2.10 -7.16
CA ALA A 17 -2.47 0.84 -7.85
C ALA A 17 -3.30 1.01 -9.13
N ASP A 18 -4.11 2.07 -9.25
CA ASP A 18 -4.82 2.41 -10.48
C ASP A 18 -3.87 2.56 -11.68
N GLY A 19 -2.64 3.05 -11.46
CA GLY A 19 -1.63 3.17 -12.51
C GLY A 19 -1.08 1.83 -13.02
N PHE A 20 -1.13 0.78 -12.20
CA PHE A 20 -0.46 -0.50 -12.50
C PHE A 20 -1.08 -1.19 -13.72
N ASN A 21 -2.39 -1.03 -13.93
CA ASN A 21 -3.08 -1.52 -15.12
C ASN A 21 -2.44 -1.03 -16.43
N GLY A 22 -1.99 0.22 -16.45
CA GLY A 22 -1.47 0.85 -17.66
C GLY A 22 -0.04 0.42 -17.99
N PHE A 23 0.83 0.27 -16.97
CA PHE A 23 2.25 0.06 -17.22
C PHE A 23 2.75 -1.37 -17.04
N GLN A 24 1.99 -2.26 -16.37
CA GLN A 24 2.47 -3.63 -16.11
C GLN A 24 2.83 -4.40 -17.39
N VAL A 25 2.16 -4.11 -18.51
CA VAL A 25 2.42 -4.76 -19.80
C VAL A 25 3.80 -4.40 -20.34
N HIS A 26 4.26 -3.17 -20.09
CA HIS A 26 5.60 -2.74 -20.46
C HIS A 26 6.67 -3.38 -19.57
N LEU A 27 6.38 -3.58 -18.28
CA LEU A 27 7.27 -4.34 -17.39
C LEU A 27 7.43 -5.78 -17.86
N ALA A 28 6.33 -6.46 -18.20
CA ALA A 28 6.36 -7.82 -18.71
C ALA A 28 7.13 -7.93 -20.04
N ASN A 29 7.06 -6.90 -20.90
CA ASN A 29 7.88 -6.81 -22.13
C ASN A 29 9.39 -6.68 -21.84
N HIS A 30 9.78 -6.35 -20.61
CA HIS A 30 11.16 -6.27 -20.15
C HIS A 30 11.46 -7.33 -19.08
N ASP A 31 10.79 -8.48 -19.13
CA ASP A 31 11.00 -9.64 -18.24
C ASP A 31 10.81 -9.32 -16.74
N VAL A 32 10.01 -8.30 -16.42
CA VAL A 32 9.67 -7.94 -15.04
C VAL A 32 8.20 -8.26 -14.75
N MET A 33 7.98 -9.12 -13.75
CA MET A 33 6.65 -9.45 -13.24
C MET A 33 6.26 -8.53 -12.08
N LEU A 34 5.10 -7.86 -12.20
CA LEU A 34 4.52 -7.05 -11.13
C LEU A 34 3.48 -7.84 -10.35
N TRP A 35 3.56 -7.82 -9.02
CA TRP A 35 2.54 -8.34 -8.13
C TRP A 35 2.22 -7.34 -7.03
N ALA A 36 0.93 -7.04 -6.85
CA ALA A 36 0.48 -6.47 -5.59
C ALA A 36 0.40 -7.58 -4.54
N VAL A 37 0.64 -7.24 -3.27
CA VAL A 37 0.50 -8.17 -2.14
C VAL A 37 -0.20 -7.46 -0.99
N SER A 38 -1.12 -8.13 -0.30
CA SER A 38 -1.79 -7.60 0.89
C SER A 38 -2.23 -8.72 1.84
N ARG A 39 -2.36 -8.40 3.13
CA ARG A 39 -2.74 -9.37 4.17
C ARG A 39 -4.22 -9.78 4.15
N ALA A 40 -5.09 -9.03 3.50
CA ALA A 40 -6.50 -9.40 3.39
C ALA A 40 -6.68 -10.77 2.69
N PRO A 41 -7.69 -11.57 3.09
CA PRO A 41 -7.98 -12.87 2.48
C PRO A 41 -8.19 -12.78 0.97
N LEU A 42 -7.76 -13.81 0.23
CA LEU A 42 -7.79 -13.81 -1.24
C LEU A 42 -9.17 -13.51 -1.84
N ALA A 43 -10.26 -14.03 -1.25
CA ALA A 43 -11.62 -13.75 -1.71
C ALA A 43 -11.95 -12.25 -1.66
N LYS A 44 -11.53 -11.57 -0.59
CA LYS A 44 -11.71 -10.13 -0.38
C LYS A 44 -10.90 -9.31 -1.39
N LEU A 45 -9.65 -9.71 -1.63
CA LEU A 45 -8.80 -9.09 -2.64
C LEU A 45 -9.40 -9.22 -4.05
N LYS A 46 -9.90 -10.41 -4.41
CA LYS A 46 -10.55 -10.64 -5.72
C LYS A 46 -11.79 -9.78 -5.91
N ALA A 47 -12.66 -9.71 -4.90
CA ALA A 47 -13.86 -8.87 -4.96
C ALA A 47 -13.48 -7.38 -5.13
N TYR A 48 -12.49 -6.90 -4.37
CA TYR A 48 -12.02 -5.53 -4.47
C TYR A 48 -11.33 -5.24 -5.82
N LYS A 49 -10.48 -6.16 -6.30
CA LYS A 49 -9.87 -6.08 -7.64
C LYS A 49 -10.93 -5.91 -8.74
N SER A 50 -12.02 -6.68 -8.64
CA SER A 50 -13.15 -6.59 -9.57
C SER A 50 -13.87 -5.25 -9.46
N ARG A 51 -14.17 -4.77 -8.24
CA ARG A 51 -14.75 -3.44 -8.00
C ARG A 51 -13.93 -2.33 -8.66
N MET A 52 -12.60 -2.40 -8.55
CA MET A 52 -11.69 -1.37 -9.07
C MET A 52 -11.38 -1.49 -10.56
N GLY A 53 -11.85 -2.55 -11.24
CA GLY A 53 -11.53 -2.81 -12.65
C GLY A 53 -10.04 -3.07 -12.89
N TRP A 54 -9.36 -3.67 -11.91
CA TRP A 54 -7.93 -3.95 -11.99
C TRP A 54 -7.65 -5.28 -12.68
N SER A 55 -6.54 -5.35 -13.42
CA SER A 55 -6.11 -6.49 -14.21
C SER A 55 -4.82 -7.13 -13.68
N PHE A 56 -3.98 -6.36 -12.98
CA PHE A 56 -2.68 -6.82 -12.47
C PHE A 56 -2.78 -7.95 -11.42
N PRO A 57 -1.73 -8.79 -11.27
CA PRO A 57 -1.69 -9.85 -10.27
C PRO A 57 -1.78 -9.31 -8.84
N TRP A 58 -2.58 -9.95 -7.99
CA TRP A 58 -2.66 -9.58 -6.58
C TRP A 58 -2.68 -10.84 -5.71
N ALA A 59 -1.62 -11.03 -4.94
CA ALA A 59 -1.49 -12.13 -3.99
C ALA A 59 -2.01 -11.75 -2.61
N SER A 60 -2.52 -12.75 -1.90
CA SER A 60 -2.84 -12.65 -0.47
C SER A 60 -1.70 -13.25 0.33
N SER A 61 -1.24 -12.54 1.35
CA SER A 61 -0.31 -13.05 2.36
C SER A 61 -1.03 -13.44 3.66
N ALA A 62 -2.35 -13.66 3.62
CA ALA A 62 -3.13 -13.92 4.84
C ALA A 62 -2.67 -15.17 5.60
N SER A 63 -2.04 -16.11 4.91
CA SER A 63 -1.54 -17.39 5.43
C SER A 63 -0.01 -17.49 5.42
N SER A 64 0.70 -16.36 5.38
CA SER A 64 2.16 -16.33 5.40
C SER A 64 2.69 -15.08 6.11
N ASP A 65 3.96 -15.13 6.48
CA ASP A 65 4.62 -14.03 7.17
C ASP A 65 5.23 -12.98 6.21
N PHE A 66 4.99 -13.11 4.89
CA PHE A 66 5.61 -12.29 3.85
C PHE A 66 5.60 -10.79 4.16
N ASN A 67 4.45 -10.22 4.52
CA ASN A 67 4.38 -8.78 4.83
C ASN A 67 5.16 -8.39 6.10
N PHE A 68 5.31 -9.30 7.07
CA PHE A 68 6.13 -9.08 8.27
C PHE A 68 7.62 -9.19 7.93
N ASP A 69 8.02 -10.17 7.11
CA ASP A 69 9.41 -10.38 6.67
C ASP A 69 10.00 -9.18 5.92
N PHE A 70 9.14 -8.39 5.27
CA PHE A 70 9.53 -7.19 4.52
C PHE A 70 9.12 -5.88 5.22
N ASP A 71 8.97 -5.89 6.55
CA ASP A 71 8.74 -4.71 7.39
C ASP A 71 7.51 -3.85 7.00
N VAL A 72 6.55 -4.44 6.30
CA VAL A 72 5.30 -3.79 5.86
C VAL A 72 4.07 -4.27 6.63
N ALA A 73 4.26 -5.09 7.66
CA ALA A 73 3.27 -5.40 8.66
C ALA A 73 3.89 -5.56 10.05
N ILE A 74 3.12 -5.20 11.08
CA ILE A 74 3.50 -5.39 12.49
C ILE A 74 2.33 -5.94 13.29
N THR A 75 2.62 -6.68 14.36
CA THR A 75 1.60 -7.15 15.29
C THR A 75 1.12 -6.02 16.21
N GLU A 76 -0.01 -6.22 16.88
CA GLU A 76 -0.48 -5.31 17.93
C GLU A 76 0.54 -5.14 19.06
N GLU A 77 1.15 -6.25 19.48
CA GLU A 77 2.15 -6.24 20.52
C GLU A 77 3.39 -5.45 20.09
N GLN A 78 3.89 -5.68 18.88
CA GLN A 78 5.00 -4.92 18.30
C GLN A 78 4.69 -3.43 18.15
N GLN A 79 3.46 -3.08 17.78
CA GLN A 79 3.01 -1.69 17.73
C GLN A 79 3.07 -1.04 19.11
N ARG A 80 2.56 -1.73 20.14
CA ARG A 80 2.51 -1.23 21.52
C ARG A 80 3.88 -1.16 22.19
N LEU A 81 4.78 -2.10 21.89
CA LEU A 81 6.10 -2.21 22.50
C LEU A 81 7.20 -1.48 21.72
N GLY A 82 6.96 -1.13 20.45
CA GLY A 82 7.97 -0.57 19.56
C GLY A 82 9.03 -1.59 19.16
N GLY A 83 10.17 -1.11 18.68
CA GLY A 83 11.33 -1.96 18.34
C GLY A 83 11.25 -2.62 16.96
N THR A 84 10.17 -2.38 16.21
CA THR A 84 10.11 -2.74 14.78
C THR A 84 10.85 -1.72 13.93
N ALA A 85 11.28 -2.12 12.74
CA ALA A 85 11.85 -1.21 11.76
C ALA A 85 10.80 -0.80 10.72
N TYR A 86 10.90 0.43 10.22
CA TYR A 86 10.25 0.83 8.97
C TYR A 86 11.02 1.96 8.35
N ASN A 87 11.21 1.89 7.03
CA ASN A 87 12.02 2.87 6.30
C ASN A 87 13.42 3.05 6.92
N TYR A 88 14.08 1.93 7.26
CA TYR A 88 15.43 1.86 7.84
C TYR A 88 15.60 2.59 9.17
N ARG A 89 14.50 2.77 9.91
CA ARG A 89 14.48 3.43 11.22
C ARG A 89 13.68 2.63 12.21
N ALA A 90 14.12 2.65 13.46
CA ALA A 90 13.34 2.10 14.56
C ALA A 90 12.02 2.87 14.68
N SER A 91 10.93 2.12 14.80
CA SER A 91 9.61 2.64 15.11
C SER A 91 9.45 2.71 16.63
N PRO A 92 9.08 3.87 17.18
CA PRO A 92 8.79 3.98 18.60
C PRO A 92 7.54 3.15 18.98
N PRO A 93 7.39 2.80 20.27
CA PRO A 93 6.13 2.29 20.79
C PRO A 93 4.99 3.27 20.50
N MET A 94 3.80 2.75 20.21
CA MET A 94 2.64 3.56 19.85
C MET A 94 1.35 2.94 20.39
N GLY A 95 0.61 3.71 21.18
CA GLY A 95 -0.74 3.40 21.63
C GLY A 95 -1.81 4.01 20.73
N ALA A 96 -3.08 3.69 21.01
CA ALA A 96 -4.21 4.20 20.25
C ALA A 96 -4.38 5.73 20.31
N SER A 97 -3.93 6.37 21.40
CA SER A 97 -3.95 7.84 21.56
C SER A 97 -2.88 8.56 20.73
N ASP A 98 -1.87 7.83 20.25
CA ASP A 98 -0.73 8.40 19.54
C ASP A 98 -0.96 8.49 18.02
N VAL A 99 -2.11 7.97 17.56
CA VAL A 99 -2.50 7.98 16.15
C VAL A 99 -2.79 9.41 15.68
N PRO A 100 -2.10 9.93 14.66
CA PRO A 100 -2.40 11.25 14.12
C PRO A 100 -3.83 11.33 13.57
N ALA A 101 -4.53 12.44 13.81
CA ALA A 101 -5.93 12.63 13.38
C ALA A 101 -6.14 12.35 11.88
N MET A 102 -5.23 12.83 11.03
CA MET A 102 -5.24 12.56 9.59
C MET A 102 -5.20 11.06 9.25
N VAL A 103 -4.45 10.26 10.03
CA VAL A 103 -4.40 8.81 9.85
C VAL A 103 -5.71 8.17 10.26
N SER A 104 -6.31 8.60 11.36
CA SER A 104 -7.63 8.14 11.81
C SER A 104 -8.73 8.45 10.78
N GLU A 105 -8.70 9.63 10.17
CA GLU A 105 -9.64 9.99 9.09
C GLU A 105 -9.48 9.08 7.86
N ILE A 106 -8.24 8.83 7.42
CA ILE A 106 -7.97 7.91 6.31
C ILE A 106 -8.41 6.49 6.65
N ALA A 107 -8.10 6.01 7.86
CA ALA A 107 -8.46 4.69 8.35
C ALA A 107 -9.99 4.48 8.35
N ALA A 108 -10.74 5.49 8.77
CA ALA A 108 -12.20 5.45 8.75
C ALA A 108 -12.74 5.23 7.32
N THR A 109 -12.13 5.83 6.29
CA THR A 109 -12.51 5.56 4.89
C THR A 109 -12.20 4.13 4.45
N ALA A 110 -11.25 3.45 5.09
CA ALA A 110 -10.96 2.03 4.87
C ALA A 110 -11.82 1.11 5.75
N GLY A 111 -12.70 1.67 6.60
CA GLY A 111 -13.57 0.93 7.51
C GLY A 111 -12.81 0.24 8.65
N THR A 112 -11.75 0.87 9.15
CA THR A 112 -10.94 0.39 10.27
C THR A 112 -10.55 1.57 11.17
N ASP A 113 -10.02 1.30 12.37
CA ASP A 113 -9.45 2.34 13.23
C ASP A 113 -7.98 2.63 12.85
N GLY A 114 -7.47 3.78 13.29
CA GLY A 114 -6.13 4.21 12.87
C GLY A 114 -4.99 3.39 13.44
N ALA A 115 -5.14 2.76 14.62
CA ALA A 115 -4.11 1.88 15.16
C ALA A 115 -4.01 0.60 14.32
N THR A 116 -5.14 -0.03 14.01
CA THR A 116 -5.23 -1.19 13.10
C THR A 116 -4.73 -0.83 11.70
N PHE A 117 -5.08 0.35 11.18
CA PHE A 117 -4.63 0.82 9.87
C PHE A 117 -3.10 0.88 9.76
N MET A 118 -2.42 1.39 10.78
CA MET A 118 -0.96 1.54 10.81
C MET A 118 -0.18 0.22 11.03
N ARG A 119 -0.88 -0.88 11.33
CA ARG A 119 -0.26 -2.21 11.39
C ARG A 119 0.08 -2.75 10.01
N ASP A 120 -0.59 -2.27 8.96
CA ASP A 120 -0.13 -2.45 7.58
C ASP A 120 0.60 -1.18 7.14
N ARG A 121 1.71 -1.32 6.43
CA ARG A 121 2.49 -0.19 5.92
C ARG A 121 2.71 -0.35 4.42
N PRO A 122 2.85 0.74 3.65
CA PRO A 122 3.15 0.62 2.23
C PRO A 122 4.65 0.36 2.05
N GLY A 123 4.98 -0.51 1.10
CA GLY A 123 6.33 -0.77 0.65
C GLY A 123 6.35 -1.40 -0.73
N MET A 124 7.53 -1.44 -1.33
CA MET A 124 7.83 -2.11 -2.58
C MET A 124 9.12 -2.89 -2.40
N SER A 125 9.14 -4.14 -2.84
CA SER A 125 10.34 -4.97 -2.87
C SER A 125 10.58 -5.47 -4.29
N ALA A 126 11.85 -5.66 -4.65
CA ALA A 126 12.25 -6.34 -5.88
C ALA A 126 12.99 -7.63 -5.55
N PHE A 127 12.71 -8.65 -6.35
CA PHE A 127 13.31 -9.97 -6.23
C PHE A 127 13.83 -10.42 -7.59
N ILE A 128 14.90 -11.20 -7.57
CA ILE A 128 15.40 -11.92 -8.74
C ILE A 128 15.54 -13.39 -8.39
N VAL A 129 15.30 -14.26 -9.38
CA VAL A 129 15.53 -15.70 -9.25
C VAL A 129 16.75 -16.06 -10.09
N GLU A 130 17.80 -16.54 -9.45
CA GLU A 130 19.02 -17.03 -10.11
C GLU A 130 19.32 -18.43 -9.60
N ASP A 131 19.53 -19.40 -10.51
CA ASP A 131 19.80 -20.81 -10.19
C ASP A 131 18.80 -21.45 -9.21
N GLY A 132 17.52 -21.04 -9.29
CA GLY A 132 16.45 -21.52 -8.42
C GLY A 132 16.42 -20.89 -7.03
N VAL A 133 17.30 -19.93 -6.74
CA VAL A 133 17.36 -19.18 -5.47
C VAL A 133 16.70 -17.82 -5.66
N VAL A 134 15.87 -17.42 -4.71
CA VAL A 134 15.22 -16.09 -4.68
C VAL A 134 16.08 -15.12 -3.87
N TYR A 135 16.50 -14.03 -4.50
CA TYR A 135 17.25 -12.96 -3.85
C TYR A 135 16.39 -11.70 -3.73
N HIS A 136 16.37 -11.10 -2.55
CA HIS A 136 15.78 -9.78 -2.31
C HIS A 136 16.82 -8.70 -2.64
N THR A 137 16.56 -7.89 -3.67
CA THR A 137 17.57 -6.97 -4.23
C THR A 137 17.30 -5.50 -3.92
N TYR A 138 16.07 -5.16 -3.54
CA TYR A 138 15.67 -3.78 -3.30
C TYR A 138 14.43 -3.69 -2.43
N SER A 139 14.40 -2.70 -1.54
CA SER A 139 13.18 -2.25 -0.86
C SER A 139 13.03 -0.73 -0.92
N ALA A 140 11.79 -0.26 -0.97
CA ALA A 140 11.41 1.13 -0.73
C ALA A 140 10.17 1.22 0.15
N TYR A 141 10.15 2.27 0.97
CA TYR A 141 9.10 2.54 1.96
C TYR A 141 8.78 4.03 1.98
N ALA A 142 7.67 4.41 2.61
CA ALA A 142 7.27 5.81 2.80
C ALA A 142 7.42 6.63 1.50
N ARG A 143 8.22 7.69 1.52
CA ARG A 143 8.49 8.57 0.36
C ARG A 143 9.26 7.93 -0.79
N GLY A 144 9.91 6.78 -0.56
CA GLY A 144 10.51 5.99 -1.64
C GLY A 144 9.48 5.50 -2.65
N LEU A 145 8.19 5.52 -2.30
CA LEU A 145 7.10 5.15 -3.18
C LEU A 145 6.57 6.33 -4.01
N ASP A 146 7.01 7.58 -3.78
CA ASP A 146 6.50 8.79 -4.47
C ASP A 146 6.58 8.65 -6.00
N GLY A 147 7.61 7.95 -6.51
CA GLY A 147 7.77 7.69 -7.94
C GLY A 147 6.70 6.78 -8.56
N LEU A 148 5.98 6.02 -7.74
CA LEU A 148 4.88 5.15 -8.17
C LEU A 148 3.55 5.88 -8.25
N TRP A 149 3.45 7.10 -7.71
CA TRP A 149 2.23 7.90 -7.72
C TRP A 149 2.00 8.52 -9.10
N GLY A 150 1.44 7.74 -10.02
CA GLY A 150 1.19 8.18 -11.39
C GLY A 150 0.47 9.53 -11.48
N ALA A 151 -0.60 9.73 -10.69
CA ALA A 151 -1.35 11.00 -10.68
C ALA A 151 -0.52 12.20 -10.21
N TYR A 152 0.32 12.05 -9.18
CA TYR A 152 1.15 13.16 -8.70
C TYR A 152 2.21 13.58 -9.69
N GLN A 153 2.76 12.65 -10.47
CA GLN A 153 3.72 13.00 -11.53
C GLN A 153 3.10 13.98 -12.55
N TRP A 154 1.80 13.90 -12.80
CA TRP A 154 1.10 14.85 -13.68
C TRP A 154 0.70 16.14 -12.97
N LEU A 155 0.16 16.03 -11.75
CA LEU A 155 -0.25 17.19 -10.97
C LEU A 155 0.93 18.12 -10.65
N ASP A 156 2.12 17.58 -10.41
CA ASP A 156 3.35 18.36 -10.18
C ASP A 156 3.75 19.24 -11.37
N ARG A 157 3.25 18.92 -12.57
CA ARG A 157 3.51 19.66 -13.82
C ARG A 157 2.33 20.54 -14.23
N ALA A 158 1.20 20.46 -13.52
CA ALA A 158 0.03 21.30 -13.79
C ALA A 158 0.29 22.75 -13.37
N PRO A 159 -0.34 23.76 -14.00
CA PRO A 159 -0.11 25.18 -13.65
C PRO A 159 -0.40 25.55 -12.18
N LYS A 160 -1.28 24.79 -11.50
CA LYS A 160 -1.60 24.98 -10.07
C LYS A 160 -0.82 24.03 -9.14
N GLY A 161 0.14 23.27 -9.67
CA GLY A 161 0.74 22.13 -8.99
C GLY A 161 -0.31 21.13 -8.49
N ARG A 162 -0.03 20.48 -7.37
CA ARG A 162 -0.98 19.54 -6.74
C ARG A 162 -2.26 20.20 -6.22
N ASN A 163 -2.24 21.50 -5.91
CA ASN A 163 -3.38 22.28 -5.42
C ASN A 163 -4.12 21.61 -4.23
N GLU A 164 -3.35 21.13 -3.25
CA GLU A 164 -3.85 20.34 -2.12
C GLU A 164 -4.16 21.22 -0.90
N GLN A 165 -5.29 20.94 -0.23
CA GLN A 165 -5.70 21.59 1.03
C GLN A 165 -5.86 20.57 2.17
N GLY A 166 -5.35 19.35 1.99
CA GLY A 166 -5.53 18.22 2.89
C GLY A 166 -5.63 16.89 2.13
N VAL A 167 -6.15 15.85 2.82
CA VAL A 167 -6.41 14.54 2.21
C VAL A 167 -7.53 14.68 1.17
N TRP A 168 -7.19 14.56 -0.11
CA TRP A 168 -8.14 14.69 -1.21
C TRP A 168 -8.36 13.39 -1.98
N TRP A 169 -7.40 12.46 -1.93
CA TRP A 169 -7.45 11.21 -2.68
C TRP A 169 -8.59 10.33 -2.19
N ARG A 170 -9.31 9.74 -3.15
CA ARG A 170 -10.40 8.78 -2.95
C ARG A 170 -10.10 7.53 -3.77
N ARG A 171 -10.84 6.45 -3.55
CA ARG A 171 -10.84 5.36 -4.52
C ARG A 171 -11.51 5.86 -5.80
N ARG A 172 -11.07 5.36 -6.96
CA ARG A 172 -11.48 5.89 -8.27
C ARG A 172 -12.99 6.01 -8.48
N ASP A 173 -13.77 5.15 -7.81
CA ASP A 173 -15.23 5.07 -7.88
C ASP A 173 -15.95 5.88 -6.79
N GLU A 174 -15.22 6.64 -5.98
CA GLU A 174 -15.74 7.47 -4.88
C GLU A 174 -15.60 8.97 -5.14
N TYR A 175 -15.01 9.36 -6.27
CA TYR A 175 -15.04 10.75 -6.71
C TYR A 175 -16.46 11.11 -7.16
N VAL A 176 -16.96 12.27 -6.73
CA VAL A 176 -18.26 12.79 -7.21
C VAL A 176 -18.20 12.93 -8.72
N ALA A 177 -19.17 12.32 -9.42
CA ALA A 177 -19.32 12.50 -10.86
C ALA A 177 -19.40 14.01 -11.16
N ARG A 178 -18.55 14.48 -12.07
CA ARG A 178 -18.63 15.83 -12.60
C ARG A 178 -19.68 15.93 -13.69
#